data_AF-A0A6M3KBI2-F1
#
_entry.id   AF-A0A6M3KBI2-F1
#
_cell.length_a   1.000
_cell.length_b   1.000
_cell.length_c   1.000
_cell.angle_alpha   90.00
_cell.angle_beta   90.00
_cell.angle_gamma   90.00
#
_symmetry.space_group_name_H-M   'P 1'
#
loop_
_entity.id
_entity.type
_entity.pdbx_description
1 polymer ?
#
loop_
_entity_poly.entity_id
_entity_poly.type
_entity_poly.pdbx_seq_one_letter_code
_entity_poly.pdbx_strand_id
1 'polypeptide(L)'
;MAGDNPYKRHLCNRTLAILVAGRTSQSGIFFDSITDEEFADYTTVADNLNDKKLICCLYPQILQQVITDMKPDFARQFADLGAEIRINKEIRDWSLLFGLPADFLDLVAQINQIDRNTKYDCEVLTFDDYAHVVEGSDEQAYYCKLLHTSTTDDEPITGTNWETYWTLYDEDGTLGAPWIESWAYKASQSGNLLATSDYSNDPSTTVDGGIDSAYIEYLAYVQAGISDKPLYYPESFKNAFCTRLAAEMALDAKDYEQRRRLLEEYAMLAGPGFRAIQQDRKYIPPRVSIFTNSANLRLP
;
A
#
# COMPACT_ATOMS: atom_id res chain seq x y z
N MET A 1 17.22 -20.03 13.95
CA MET A 1 18.43 -19.23 13.65
C MET A 1 18.08 -18.35 12.48
N ALA A 2 17.88 -17.05 12.71
CA ALA A 2 17.74 -16.10 11.62
C ALA A 2 18.96 -16.21 10.71
N GLY A 3 18.74 -16.48 9.42
CA GLY A 3 19.82 -16.42 8.45
C GLY A 3 20.22 -14.97 8.23
N ASP A 4 21.53 -14.69 8.19
CA ASP A 4 22.06 -13.44 7.64
C ASP A 4 21.45 -13.21 6.24
N ASN A 5 21.02 -11.98 5.95
CA ASN A 5 20.51 -11.58 4.64
C ASN A 5 21.60 -10.80 3.90
N PRO A 6 22.49 -11.48 3.13
CA PRO A 6 23.64 -10.85 2.51
C PRO A 6 23.26 -9.76 1.51
N TYR A 7 22.07 -9.83 0.90
CA TYR A 7 21.59 -8.88 -0.08
C TYR A 7 21.12 -7.57 0.56
N LYS A 8 20.32 -7.66 1.63
CA LYS A 8 19.94 -6.47 2.40
C LYS A 8 21.16 -5.84 3.07
N ARG A 9 22.08 -6.65 3.63
CA ARG A 9 23.38 -6.17 4.15
C ARG A 9 24.17 -5.40 3.09
N HIS A 10 24.24 -5.91 1.86
CA HIS A 10 24.95 -5.23 0.77
C HIS A 10 24.34 -3.86 0.45
N LEU A 11 23.01 -3.74 0.36
CA LEU A 11 22.35 -2.45 0.15
C LEU A 11 22.60 -1.49 1.31
N CYS A 12 22.54 -1.95 2.55
CA CYS A 12 22.80 -1.12 3.72
C CYS A 12 24.23 -0.59 3.75
N ASN A 13 25.22 -1.45 3.46
CA ASN A 13 26.61 -1.03 3.36
C ASN A 13 26.84 -0.05 2.20
N ARG A 14 26.11 -0.21 1.09
CA ARG A 14 26.12 0.77 -0.01
C ARG A 14 25.53 2.11 0.40
N THR A 15 24.41 2.12 1.11
CA THR A 15 23.81 3.33 1.68
C THR A 15 24.80 4.07 2.57
N LEU A 16 25.49 3.35 3.47
CA LEU A 16 26.53 3.93 4.31
C LEU A 16 27.67 4.51 3.48
N ALA A 17 28.13 3.80 2.45
CA ALA A 17 29.17 4.30 1.55
C ALA A 17 28.77 5.62 0.86
N ILE A 18 27.52 5.75 0.42
CA ILE A 18 26.96 6.98 -0.16
C ILE A 18 26.89 8.09 0.89
N LEU A 19 26.45 7.77 2.12
CA LEU A 19 26.35 8.72 3.22
C LEU A 19 27.73 9.25 3.66
N VAL A 20 28.79 8.44 3.58
CA VAL A 20 30.14 8.88 3.96
C VAL A 20 30.95 9.43 2.78
N ALA A 21 30.46 9.33 1.55
CA ALA A 21 31.17 9.79 0.36
C ALA A 21 31.52 11.29 0.44
N GLY A 22 32.83 11.57 0.43
CA GLY A 22 33.37 12.93 0.56
C GLY A 22 33.63 13.39 1.99
N ARG A 23 33.38 12.55 3.01
CA ARG A 23 33.81 12.81 4.40
C ARG A 23 35.29 12.41 4.56
N THR A 24 36.06 13.22 5.29
CA THR A 24 37.52 13.04 5.48
C THR A 24 37.88 12.14 6.67
N SER A 25 36.91 11.78 7.53
CA SER A 25 37.10 10.87 8.65
C SER A 25 36.86 9.41 8.25
N GLN A 26 37.64 8.47 8.80
CA GLN A 26 37.54 7.00 8.62
C GLN A 26 36.20 6.37 9.11
N SER A 27 35.21 7.19 9.42
CA SER A 27 33.94 6.82 10.02
C SER A 27 33.00 6.24 8.96
N GLY A 28 33.17 4.95 8.65
CA GLY A 28 32.20 4.13 7.96
C GLY A 28 32.29 2.72 8.52
N ILE A 29 31.57 2.45 9.61
CA ILE A 29 31.46 1.09 10.13
C ILE A 29 30.47 0.36 9.23
N PHE A 30 30.99 -0.50 8.36
CA PHE A 30 30.15 -1.41 7.59
C PHE A 30 29.61 -2.50 8.51
N PHE A 31 28.40 -2.98 8.19
CA PHE A 31 27.79 -4.06 8.94
C PHE A 31 28.35 -5.40 8.49
N ASP A 32 28.78 -6.21 9.46
CA ASP A 32 29.21 -7.60 9.24
C ASP A 32 28.02 -8.56 9.09
N SER A 33 26.86 -8.22 9.68
CA SER A 33 25.61 -9.01 9.56
C SER A 33 24.38 -8.12 9.65
N ILE A 34 23.34 -8.47 8.89
CA ILE A 34 21.98 -7.95 9.07
C ILE A 34 20.99 -9.09 8.77
N THR A 35 20.06 -9.34 9.67
CA THR A 35 19.08 -10.42 9.55
C THR A 35 17.72 -9.90 9.10
N ASP A 36 16.86 -10.78 8.56
CA ASP A 36 15.47 -10.39 8.26
C ASP A 36 14.65 -10.09 9.52
N GLU A 37 15.00 -10.71 10.66
CA GLU A 37 14.38 -10.42 11.96
C GLU A 37 14.62 -8.97 12.40
N GLU A 38 15.83 -8.44 12.17
CA GLU A 38 16.16 -7.04 12.47
C GLU A 38 15.41 -6.03 11.57
N PHE A 39 15.04 -6.42 10.35
CA PHE A 39 14.18 -5.60 9.49
C PHE A 39 12.70 -5.72 9.85
N ALA A 40 12.25 -6.90 10.29
CA ALA A 40 10.90 -7.11 10.76
C ALA A 40 10.64 -6.38 12.08
N ASP A 41 11.65 -6.34 12.95
CA ASP A 41 11.61 -5.64 14.23
C ASP A 41 12.98 -5.00 14.54
N TYR A 42 13.12 -3.72 14.20
CA TYR A 42 14.34 -2.95 14.44
C TYR A 42 14.64 -2.75 15.94
N THR A 43 13.69 -3.02 16.85
CA THR A 43 13.93 -2.92 18.29
C THR A 43 14.85 -4.03 18.81
N THR A 44 14.99 -5.12 18.04
CA THR A 44 15.95 -6.20 18.30
C THR A 44 17.40 -5.78 18.05
N VAL A 45 17.63 -4.68 17.31
CA VAL A 45 18.95 -4.11 17.08
C VAL A 45 19.45 -3.42 18.35
N ALA A 46 20.64 -3.81 18.80
CA ALA A 46 21.28 -3.25 19.99
C ALA A 46 21.40 -1.71 19.93
N ASP A 47 21.13 -1.04 21.05
CA ASP A 47 21.07 0.43 21.13
C ASP A 47 22.40 1.14 20.84
N ASN A 48 23.52 0.43 20.92
CA ASN A 48 24.84 0.97 20.58
C ASN A 48 25.10 0.99 19.05
N LEU A 49 24.19 0.44 18.23
CA LEU A 49 24.29 0.38 16.77
C LEU A 49 23.31 1.35 16.11
N ASN A 50 23.40 2.64 16.45
CA ASN A 50 22.47 3.68 16.00
C ASN A 50 22.23 3.69 14.47
N ASP A 51 23.28 3.60 13.66
CA ASP A 51 23.15 3.61 12.20
C ASP A 51 22.45 2.36 11.67
N LYS A 52 22.72 1.19 12.26
CA LYS A 52 22.06 -0.07 11.90
C LYS A 52 20.58 0.00 12.23
N LYS A 53 20.26 0.44 13.45
CA LYS A 53 18.89 0.59 13.95
C LYS A 53 18.09 1.58 13.09
N LEU A 54 18.71 2.71 12.75
CA LEU A 54 18.11 3.72 11.86
C LEU A 54 17.85 3.16 10.46
N ILE A 55 18.82 2.46 9.87
CA ILE A 55 18.64 1.82 8.55
C ILE A 55 17.52 0.79 8.59
N CYS A 56 17.51 -0.12 9.58
CA CYS A 56 16.46 -1.14 9.70
C CYS A 56 15.08 -0.51 9.87
N CYS A 57 14.97 0.60 10.62
CA CYS A 57 13.73 1.35 10.79
C CYS A 57 13.26 2.02 9.49
N LEU A 58 14.16 2.62 8.72
CA LEU A 58 13.81 3.40 7.51
C LEU A 58 13.62 2.52 6.27
N TYR A 59 14.29 1.37 6.20
CA TYR A 59 14.36 0.54 5.00
C TYR A 59 13.00 0.22 4.37
N PRO A 60 11.97 -0.28 5.10
CA PRO A 60 10.69 -0.64 4.50
C PRO A 60 9.95 0.58 3.92
N GLN A 61 9.94 1.70 4.65
CA GLN A 61 9.28 2.94 4.24
C GLN A 61 9.92 3.52 2.98
N ILE A 62 11.25 3.54 2.93
CA ILE A 62 11.99 4.04 1.77
C ILE A 62 11.83 3.10 0.58
N LEU A 63 11.77 1.79 0.79
CA LEU A 63 11.56 0.84 -0.29
C LEU A 63 10.19 1.03 -0.94
N GLN A 64 9.12 1.15 -0.12
CA GLN A 64 7.78 1.48 -0.62
C GLN A 64 7.77 2.79 -1.40
N GLN A 65 8.36 3.86 -0.83
CA GLN A 65 8.43 5.14 -1.51
C GLN A 65 9.13 5.03 -2.88
N VAL A 66 10.29 4.36 -2.94
CA VAL A 66 11.07 4.26 -4.18
C VAL A 66 10.36 3.37 -5.21
N ILE A 67 9.62 2.34 -4.79
CA ILE A 67 8.75 1.56 -5.68
C ILE A 67 7.66 2.46 -6.27
N THR A 68 6.95 3.25 -5.46
CA THR A 68 5.91 4.18 -5.93
C THR A 68 6.47 5.25 -6.86
N ASP A 69 7.63 5.83 -6.51
CA ASP A 69 8.26 6.91 -7.25
C ASP A 69 8.80 6.45 -8.61
N MET A 70 9.36 5.24 -8.70
CA MET A 70 9.98 4.70 -9.93
C MET A 70 9.07 3.79 -10.76
N LYS A 71 8.00 3.25 -10.17
CA LYS A 71 7.08 2.26 -10.78
C LYS A 71 7.78 1.12 -11.53
N PRO A 72 8.76 0.44 -10.91
CA PRO A 72 9.62 -0.50 -11.61
C PRO A 72 8.85 -1.76 -12.04
N ASP A 73 9.19 -2.31 -13.20
CA ASP A 73 8.50 -3.47 -13.81
C ASP A 73 8.43 -4.69 -12.89
N PHE A 74 9.47 -4.94 -12.08
CA PHE A 74 9.50 -6.09 -11.17
C PHE A 74 8.45 -6.01 -10.05
N ALA A 75 7.95 -4.81 -9.74
CA ALA A 75 6.95 -4.60 -8.70
C ALA A 75 5.52 -4.52 -9.28
N ARG A 76 5.38 -4.52 -10.61
CA ARG A 76 4.08 -4.48 -11.26
C ARG A 76 3.41 -5.83 -11.20
N GLN A 77 2.14 -5.81 -10.87
CA GLN A 77 1.26 -6.97 -10.83
C GLN A 77 -0.02 -6.65 -11.58
N PHE A 78 -0.70 -7.71 -12.00
CA PHE A 78 -2.02 -7.62 -12.62
C PHE A 78 -3.02 -8.35 -11.72
N ALA A 79 -4.17 -7.74 -11.52
CA ALA A 79 -5.29 -8.40 -10.86
C ALA A 79 -6.55 -8.16 -11.68
N ASP A 80 -7.37 -9.21 -11.76
CA ASP A 80 -8.78 -9.03 -12.12
C ASP A 80 -9.45 -8.26 -10.99
N LEU A 81 -10.29 -7.30 -11.33
CA LEU A 81 -11.14 -6.72 -10.31
C LEU A 81 -12.11 -7.81 -9.84
N GLY A 82 -12.32 -7.92 -8.53
CA GLY A 82 -13.21 -8.94 -8.00
C GLY A 82 -14.67 -8.66 -8.38
N ALA A 83 -15.57 -9.33 -7.66
CA ALA A 83 -16.94 -8.88 -7.60
C ALA A 83 -17.02 -7.42 -7.08
N GLU A 84 -17.93 -6.64 -7.66
CA GLU A 84 -18.22 -5.28 -7.23
C GLU A 84 -18.64 -5.25 -5.75
N ILE A 85 -18.13 -4.27 -5.02
CA ILE A 85 -18.55 -3.97 -3.65
C ILE A 85 -19.74 -3.04 -3.71
N ARG A 86 -20.90 -3.54 -3.33
CA ARG A 86 -22.12 -2.75 -3.30
C ARG A 86 -22.28 -2.09 -1.92
N ILE A 87 -21.93 -0.81 -1.86
CA ILE A 87 -22.18 0.08 -0.72
C ILE A 87 -23.05 1.20 -1.31
N ASN A 88 -24.35 1.29 -1.02
CA ASN A 88 -25.19 2.41 -1.51
C ASN A 88 -24.91 3.73 -0.77
N LYS A 89 -23.64 4.03 -0.50
CA LYS A 89 -23.23 5.42 -0.51
C LYS A 89 -22.84 5.69 -1.95
N GLU A 90 -23.61 6.55 -2.63
CA GLU A 90 -23.03 7.43 -3.64
C GLU A 90 -21.84 8.14 -2.98
N ILE A 91 -20.66 7.54 -3.01
CA ILE A 91 -19.43 8.21 -2.62
C ILE A 91 -19.07 9.04 -3.86
N ARG A 92 -19.80 10.16 -4.09
CA ARG A 92 -19.76 11.00 -5.31
C ARG A 92 -20.49 10.36 -6.52
N ASP A 93 -20.26 10.88 -7.73
CA ASP A 93 -20.78 10.38 -9.04
C ASP A 93 -20.15 9.03 -9.47
N TRP A 94 -19.54 8.27 -8.54
CA TRP A 94 -18.87 7.00 -8.81
C TRP A 94 -19.86 5.84 -8.69
N SER A 95 -19.99 5.04 -9.75
CA SER A 95 -21.01 3.98 -9.82
C SER A 95 -20.53 2.63 -9.31
N LEU A 96 -19.23 2.38 -9.25
CA LEU A 96 -18.67 1.04 -9.02
C LEU A 96 -17.50 1.09 -8.02
N LEU A 97 -17.47 0.14 -7.09
CA LEU A 97 -16.40 -0.02 -6.11
C LEU A 97 -15.80 -1.43 -6.19
N PHE A 98 -14.47 -1.53 -6.11
CA PHE A 98 -13.78 -2.83 -6.13
C PHE A 98 -12.75 -2.93 -5.03
N GLY A 99 -12.64 -4.11 -4.42
CA GLY A 99 -11.62 -4.38 -3.42
C GLY A 99 -10.26 -4.53 -4.08
N LEU A 100 -9.27 -3.78 -3.61
CA LEU A 100 -7.89 -3.92 -4.08
C LEU A 100 -7.18 -5.07 -3.34
N PRO A 101 -6.14 -5.68 -3.96
CA PRO A 101 -5.30 -6.68 -3.31
C PRO A 101 -4.70 -6.19 -1.99
N ALA A 102 -4.49 -7.10 -1.03
CA ALA A 102 -3.97 -6.74 0.29
C ALA A 102 -2.53 -6.19 0.25
N ASP A 103 -1.77 -6.52 -0.79
CA ASP A 103 -0.43 -6.03 -1.06
C ASP A 103 -0.39 -4.81 -1.99
N PHE A 104 -1.55 -4.23 -2.30
CA PHE A 104 -1.67 -3.03 -3.13
C PHE A 104 -0.89 -1.86 -2.52
N LEU A 105 -0.02 -1.25 -3.31
CA LEU A 105 0.75 -0.06 -2.95
C LEU A 105 0.30 1.17 -3.73
N ASP A 106 0.16 1.07 -5.06
CA ASP A 106 -0.25 2.18 -5.92
C ASP A 106 -0.92 1.67 -7.20
N LEU A 107 -1.81 2.46 -7.77
CA LEU A 107 -2.44 2.16 -9.05
C LEU A 107 -1.51 2.62 -10.19
N VAL A 108 -1.27 1.73 -11.16
CA VAL A 108 -0.57 2.10 -12.39
C VAL A 108 -1.58 2.44 -13.47
N ALA A 109 -2.55 1.55 -13.68
CA ALA A 109 -3.57 1.69 -14.70
C ALA A 109 -4.81 0.86 -14.38
N GLN A 110 -5.97 1.33 -14.82
CA GLN A 110 -7.16 0.51 -15.01
C GLN A 110 -7.31 0.23 -16.51
N ILE A 111 -7.49 -1.03 -16.87
CA ILE A 111 -7.45 -1.52 -18.25
C ILE A 111 -8.71 -2.34 -18.51
N ASN A 112 -9.41 -2.03 -19.60
CA ASN A 112 -10.49 -2.89 -20.09
C ASN A 112 -9.92 -3.98 -21.02
N GLN A 113 -10.38 -5.21 -20.83
CA GLN A 113 -9.89 -6.38 -21.57
C GLN A 113 -10.08 -6.27 -23.09
N ILE A 114 -11.19 -5.69 -23.52
CA ILE A 114 -11.65 -5.66 -24.92
C ILE A 114 -10.86 -4.62 -25.71
N ASP A 115 -10.80 -3.38 -25.21
CA ASP A 115 -10.20 -2.26 -25.95
C ASP A 115 -8.73 -1.99 -25.57
N ARG A 116 -8.27 -2.55 -24.44
CA ARG A 116 -6.95 -2.30 -23.83
C ARG A 116 -6.66 -0.82 -23.61
N ASN A 117 -7.69 0.01 -23.54
CA ASN A 117 -7.55 1.42 -23.24
C ASN A 117 -7.31 1.59 -21.74
N THR A 118 -6.37 2.45 -21.40
CA THR A 118 -6.16 2.89 -20.02
C THR A 118 -7.12 4.02 -19.71
N LYS A 119 -7.86 3.90 -18.61
CA LYS A 119 -8.69 4.99 -18.07
C LYS A 119 -8.09 5.52 -16.79
N TYR A 120 -8.35 6.80 -16.57
CA TYR A 120 -7.89 7.55 -15.40
C TYR A 120 -9.04 8.15 -14.60
N ASP A 121 -10.30 7.89 -15.00
CA ASP A 121 -11.47 8.28 -14.22
C ASP A 121 -11.73 7.22 -13.13
N CYS A 122 -10.78 7.16 -12.21
CA CYS A 122 -10.81 6.28 -11.06
C CYS A 122 -10.08 6.92 -9.87
N GLU A 123 -10.48 6.53 -8.68
CA GLU A 123 -9.92 7.02 -7.43
C GLU A 123 -9.68 5.84 -6.49
N VAL A 124 -8.53 5.84 -5.81
CA VAL A 124 -8.27 4.88 -4.73
C VAL A 124 -8.72 5.50 -3.42
N LEU A 125 -9.70 4.88 -2.78
CA LEU A 125 -10.28 5.30 -1.52
C LEU A 125 -9.77 4.38 -0.40
N THR A 126 -9.39 4.95 0.73
CA THR A 126 -9.01 4.19 1.93
C THR A 126 -10.15 4.21 2.94
N PHE A 127 -10.54 3.04 3.41
CA PHE A 127 -11.57 2.87 4.42
C PHE A 127 -10.98 2.21 5.66
N ASP A 128 -11.27 2.78 6.83
CA ASP A 128 -10.97 2.16 8.10
C ASP A 128 -11.97 1.02 8.40
N ASP A 129 -13.17 1.09 7.84
CA ASP A 129 -14.21 0.08 7.98
C ASP A 129 -15.24 0.21 6.84
N TYR A 130 -15.44 -0.85 6.07
CA TYR A 130 -16.54 -0.99 5.10
C TYR A 130 -17.08 -2.42 5.10
N ALA A 131 -18.37 -2.57 4.77
CA ALA A 131 -19.07 -3.85 4.64
C ALA A 131 -20.03 -3.80 3.44
N HIS A 132 -20.44 -4.96 2.93
CA HIS A 132 -21.58 -4.99 2.00
C HIS A 132 -22.87 -4.66 2.74
N VAL A 133 -23.72 -3.85 2.11
CA VAL A 133 -25.04 -3.49 2.62
C VAL A 133 -26.09 -3.94 1.63
N VAL A 134 -27.12 -4.65 2.11
CA VAL A 134 -28.21 -5.15 1.28
C VAL A 134 -29.57 -4.67 1.82
N GLU A 135 -30.54 -4.56 0.92
CA GLU A 135 -31.93 -4.34 1.27
C GLU A 135 -32.54 -5.67 1.73
N GLY A 136 -33.14 -5.67 2.92
CA GLY A 136 -33.91 -6.78 3.45
C GLY A 136 -35.33 -6.83 2.89
N SER A 137 -36.01 -7.96 3.04
CA SER A 137 -37.39 -8.14 2.58
C SER A 137 -38.43 -7.28 3.33
N ASP A 138 -38.01 -6.58 4.38
CA ASP A 138 -38.76 -5.57 5.12
C ASP A 138 -38.47 -4.12 4.69
N GLU A 139 -37.79 -3.91 3.55
CA GLU A 139 -37.41 -2.61 2.99
C GLU A 139 -36.45 -1.81 3.91
N GLN A 140 -35.67 -2.51 4.77
CA GLN A 140 -34.60 -1.90 5.59
C GLN A 140 -33.23 -2.32 5.09
N ALA A 141 -32.19 -1.55 5.41
CA ALA A 141 -30.82 -1.84 5.00
C ALA A 141 -30.07 -2.63 6.08
N TYR A 142 -29.36 -3.67 5.67
CA TYR A 142 -28.59 -4.57 6.55
C TYR A 142 -27.15 -4.65 6.09
N TYR A 143 -26.20 -4.45 7.01
CA TYR A 143 -24.79 -4.66 6.70
C TYR A 143 -24.37 -6.08 7.08
N CYS A 144 -23.46 -6.66 6.28
CA CYS A 144 -22.90 -7.97 6.53
C CYS A 144 -21.91 -7.91 7.70
N LYS A 145 -22.14 -8.72 8.74
CA LYS A 145 -21.25 -8.83 9.91
C LYS A 145 -20.30 -10.03 9.86
N LEU A 146 -20.59 -11.02 9.00
CA LEU A 146 -19.77 -12.22 8.86
C LEU A 146 -19.60 -12.59 7.38
N LEU A 147 -18.36 -12.71 6.91
CA LEU A 147 -18.02 -13.11 5.54
C LEU A 147 -18.66 -14.47 5.22
N HIS A 148 -19.42 -14.54 4.13
CA HIS A 148 -20.07 -15.78 3.67
C HIS A 148 -20.38 -15.73 2.16
N THR A 149 -20.61 -16.90 1.57
CA THR A 149 -21.30 -17.00 0.28
C THR A 149 -22.78 -17.21 0.57
N SER A 150 -23.64 -16.34 0.04
CA SER A 150 -25.06 -16.32 0.37
C SER A 150 -25.83 -17.54 -0.10
N THR A 151 -26.86 -17.86 0.65
CA THR A 151 -27.83 -18.94 0.45
C THR A 151 -29.20 -18.45 0.87
N THR A 152 -30.30 -19.04 0.40
CA THR A 152 -31.65 -18.68 0.88
C THR A 152 -31.83 -18.70 2.41
N ASP A 153 -31.04 -19.48 3.14
CA ASP A 153 -31.06 -19.51 4.62
C ASP A 153 -30.46 -18.27 5.28
N ASP A 154 -29.69 -17.45 4.58
CA ASP A 154 -29.05 -16.25 5.10
C ASP A 154 -29.61 -14.94 4.53
N GLU A 155 -30.65 -14.96 3.70
CA GLU A 155 -31.32 -13.75 3.23
C GLU A 155 -31.89 -12.93 4.42
N PRO A 156 -31.61 -11.62 4.53
CA PRO A 156 -32.10 -10.79 5.63
C PRO A 156 -33.62 -10.87 5.81
N ILE A 157 -34.06 -10.99 7.06
CA ILE A 157 -35.45 -11.14 7.51
C ILE A 157 -36.11 -12.49 7.19
N THR A 158 -35.90 -13.05 6.01
CA THR A 158 -36.58 -14.29 5.54
C THR A 158 -35.80 -15.57 5.82
N GLY A 159 -34.47 -15.53 5.81
CA GLY A 159 -33.60 -16.69 5.93
C GLY A 159 -33.53 -17.25 7.35
N THR A 160 -33.59 -18.56 7.54
CA THR A 160 -33.60 -19.20 8.86
C THR A 160 -32.43 -18.76 9.78
N ASN A 161 -31.28 -18.42 9.19
CA ASN A 161 -30.03 -18.08 9.87
C ASN A 161 -29.58 -16.62 9.62
N TRP A 162 -30.43 -15.76 9.06
CA TRP A 162 -30.04 -14.42 8.60
C TRP A 162 -29.41 -13.57 9.71
N GLU A 163 -29.93 -13.66 10.94
CA GLU A 163 -29.42 -12.95 12.12
C GLU A 163 -27.98 -13.34 12.48
N THR A 164 -27.42 -14.41 11.92
CA THR A 164 -26.00 -14.75 12.09
C THR A 164 -25.09 -13.92 11.19
N TYR A 165 -25.59 -13.49 10.04
CA TYR A 165 -24.78 -12.87 8.98
C TYR A 165 -25.03 -11.38 8.82
N TRP A 166 -26.20 -10.89 9.25
CA TRP A 166 -26.63 -9.50 9.01
C TRP A 166 -26.95 -8.76 10.31
N THR A 167 -26.83 -7.44 10.26
CA THR A 167 -27.24 -6.53 11.33
C THR A 167 -27.92 -5.32 10.70
N LEU A 168 -29.01 -4.86 11.31
CA LEU A 168 -29.71 -3.65 10.85
C LEU A 168 -28.71 -2.49 10.80
N TYR A 169 -28.61 -1.89 9.62
CA TYR A 169 -27.76 -0.73 9.35
C TYR A 169 -28.57 0.55 9.41
N ASP A 170 -29.68 0.59 8.68
CA ASP A 170 -30.56 1.75 8.56
C ASP A 170 -32.00 1.28 8.28
N GLU A 171 -32.99 2.07 8.68
CA GLU A 171 -34.40 1.81 8.40
C GLU A 171 -34.77 2.15 6.94
N ASP A 172 -33.90 2.89 6.23
CA ASP A 172 -34.04 3.19 4.80
C ASP A 172 -33.36 2.10 3.94
N GLY A 173 -34.17 1.18 3.40
CA GLY A 173 -33.72 0.11 2.49
C GLY A 173 -33.02 0.60 1.22
N THR A 174 -33.22 1.86 0.81
CA THR A 174 -32.52 2.42 -0.36
C THR A 174 -31.01 2.55 -0.15
N LEU A 175 -30.55 2.44 1.09
CA LEU A 175 -29.13 2.36 1.46
C LEU A 175 -28.53 0.95 1.33
N GLY A 176 -29.32 -0.05 0.95
CA GLY A 176 -28.88 -1.41 0.68
C GLY A 176 -29.03 -1.78 -0.80
N ALA A 177 -28.08 -2.53 -1.34
CA ALA A 177 -28.25 -3.12 -2.67
C ALA A 177 -29.17 -4.35 -2.63
N PRO A 178 -29.76 -4.77 -3.75
CA PRO A 178 -30.54 -6.01 -3.77
C PRO A 178 -29.70 -7.21 -3.29
N TRP A 179 -30.30 -8.07 -2.47
CA TRP A 179 -29.68 -9.34 -2.08
C TRP A 179 -29.64 -10.31 -3.27
N ILE A 180 -28.54 -11.06 -3.40
CA ILE A 180 -28.28 -11.99 -4.49
C ILE A 180 -27.81 -13.31 -3.88
N GLU A 181 -28.46 -14.42 -4.26
CA GLU A 181 -28.06 -15.78 -3.86
C GLU A 181 -26.71 -16.16 -4.50
N SER A 182 -25.90 -16.97 -3.79
CA SER A 182 -24.56 -17.41 -4.21
C SER A 182 -23.53 -16.28 -4.36
N TRP A 183 -23.79 -15.11 -3.78
CA TRP A 183 -22.87 -13.97 -3.78
C TRP A 183 -21.93 -14.01 -2.57
N ALA A 184 -20.65 -13.68 -2.78
CA ALA A 184 -19.67 -13.62 -1.70
C ALA A 184 -19.76 -12.27 -0.96
N TYR A 185 -20.50 -12.23 0.15
CA TYR A 185 -20.65 -11.03 0.96
C TYR A 185 -19.48 -10.80 1.92
N LYS A 186 -19.01 -9.55 1.98
CA LYS A 186 -17.89 -9.11 2.82
C LYS A 186 -18.40 -8.44 4.09
N ALA A 187 -17.86 -8.88 5.22
CA ALA A 187 -18.06 -8.23 6.50
C ALA A 187 -17.25 -6.93 6.60
N SER A 188 -17.53 -6.16 7.65
CA SER A 188 -16.75 -5.02 8.13
C SER A 188 -15.25 -5.32 8.09
N GLN A 189 -14.52 -4.54 7.29
CA GLN A 189 -13.07 -4.63 7.15
C GLN A 189 -12.47 -3.31 6.68
N SER A 190 -11.21 -3.06 7.04
CA SER A 190 -10.43 -1.96 6.48
C SER A 190 -9.86 -2.36 5.12
N GLY A 191 -9.63 -1.39 4.24
CA GLY A 191 -8.93 -1.66 2.98
C GLY A 191 -8.90 -0.49 2.03
N ASN A 192 -8.22 -0.72 0.90
CA ASN A 192 -8.22 0.19 -0.24
C ASN A 192 -9.26 -0.29 -1.25
N LEU A 193 -10.11 0.62 -1.71
CA LEU A 193 -11.10 0.39 -2.74
C LEU A 193 -10.77 1.21 -3.98
N LEU A 194 -11.01 0.64 -5.15
CA LEU A 194 -11.01 1.37 -6.41
C LEU A 194 -12.44 1.84 -6.69
N ALA A 195 -12.65 3.16 -6.75
CA ALA A 195 -13.87 3.77 -7.25
C ALA A 195 -13.71 4.14 -8.72
N THR A 196 -14.72 3.84 -9.54
CA THR A 196 -14.71 4.10 -10.99
C THR A 196 -16.14 4.19 -11.54
N SER A 197 -16.30 4.87 -12.67
CA SER A 197 -17.58 4.96 -13.40
C SER A 197 -17.55 4.29 -14.78
N ASP A 198 -16.37 3.86 -15.24
CA ASP A 198 -16.16 3.45 -16.62
C ASP A 198 -16.25 1.94 -16.85
N TYR A 199 -15.82 1.12 -15.88
CA TYR A 199 -15.67 -0.32 -16.09
C TYR A 199 -16.25 -1.15 -14.95
N SER A 200 -17.25 -1.97 -15.30
CA SER A 200 -17.88 -2.98 -14.45
C SER A 200 -17.29 -4.36 -14.71
N ASN A 201 -17.32 -5.22 -13.68
CA ASN A 201 -17.08 -6.66 -13.79
C ASN A 201 -18.38 -7.47 -13.72
N ASP A 202 -19.53 -6.81 -13.86
CA ASP A 202 -20.82 -7.47 -13.90
C ASP A 202 -21.01 -8.15 -15.28
N PRO A 203 -21.08 -9.49 -15.34
CA PRO A 203 -21.29 -10.20 -16.60
C PRO A 203 -22.70 -9.97 -17.20
N SER A 204 -23.64 -9.37 -16.45
CA SER A 204 -25.01 -9.15 -16.89
C SER A 204 -25.22 -7.83 -17.65
N THR A 205 -24.27 -6.89 -17.57
CA THR A 205 -24.44 -5.54 -18.14
C THR A 205 -23.96 -5.39 -19.58
N THR A 206 -23.43 -6.44 -20.21
CA THR A 206 -22.84 -6.30 -21.55
C THR A 206 -23.85 -6.53 -22.67
N VAL A 207 -24.14 -5.46 -23.41
CA VAL A 207 -25.13 -5.42 -24.49
C VAL A 207 -24.72 -6.29 -25.69
N ASP A 208 -23.42 -6.60 -25.82
CA ASP A 208 -22.85 -7.33 -26.96
C ASP A 208 -22.29 -8.74 -26.60
N GLY A 209 -22.56 -9.24 -25.39
CA GLY A 209 -22.14 -10.59 -24.96
C GLY A 209 -20.63 -10.77 -24.75
N GLY A 210 -19.83 -9.70 -24.79
CA GLY A 210 -18.46 -9.70 -24.29
C GLY A 210 -18.47 -9.39 -22.80
N ILE A 211 -17.83 -10.18 -21.95
CA ILE A 211 -17.72 -9.86 -20.52
C ILE A 211 -16.77 -8.67 -20.41
N ASP A 212 -17.26 -7.49 -20.07
CA ASP A 212 -16.39 -6.40 -19.64
C ASP A 212 -15.70 -6.89 -18.38
N SER A 213 -14.41 -7.19 -18.51
CA SER A 213 -13.54 -7.50 -17.39
C SER A 213 -12.51 -6.38 -17.30
N ALA A 214 -12.65 -5.61 -16.25
CA ALA A 214 -11.77 -4.56 -15.82
C ALA A 214 -10.62 -5.20 -15.03
N TYR A 215 -9.41 -5.00 -15.52
CA TYR A 215 -8.18 -5.39 -14.84
C TYR A 215 -7.48 -4.16 -14.32
N ILE A 216 -6.70 -4.34 -13.27
CA ILE A 216 -5.76 -3.32 -12.79
C ILE A 216 -4.33 -3.79 -13.01
N GLU A 217 -3.50 -2.85 -13.46
CA GLU A 217 -2.07 -2.91 -13.25
C GLU A 217 -1.77 -2.08 -12.01
N TYR A 218 -1.11 -2.70 -11.03
CA TYR A 218 -0.81 -2.05 -9.76
C TYR A 218 0.62 -2.36 -9.32
N LEU A 219 1.15 -1.53 -8.43
CA LEU A 219 2.38 -1.81 -7.73
C LEU A 219 2.05 -2.59 -6.46
N ALA A 220 2.77 -3.69 -6.25
CA ALA A 220 2.64 -4.51 -5.06
C ALA A 220 3.83 -4.33 -4.11
N TYR A 221 3.54 -4.28 -2.81
CA TYR A 221 4.56 -4.43 -1.77
C TYR A 221 4.22 -5.61 -0.87
N VAL A 222 4.97 -6.70 -1.05
CA VAL A 222 4.86 -7.90 -0.23
C VAL A 222 6.12 -8.04 0.62
N GLN A 223 5.98 -7.98 1.93
CA GLN A 223 7.06 -8.32 2.86
C GLN A 223 7.45 -9.80 2.65
N ALA A 224 8.75 -10.09 2.51
CA ALA A 224 9.27 -11.39 2.07
C ALA A 224 8.92 -11.84 0.63
N GLY A 225 8.29 -10.98 -0.18
CA GLY A 225 8.00 -11.22 -1.61
C GLY A 225 9.13 -10.78 -2.55
N ILE A 226 8.86 -10.75 -3.87
CA ILE A 226 9.85 -10.25 -4.87
C ILE A 226 10.26 -8.81 -4.57
N SER A 227 9.29 -7.98 -4.17
CA SER A 227 9.53 -6.59 -3.77
C SER A 227 10.47 -6.46 -2.57
N ASP A 228 10.71 -7.50 -1.76
CA ASP A 228 11.63 -7.52 -0.62
C ASP A 228 12.88 -8.41 -0.84
N LYS A 229 13.15 -8.81 -2.08
CA LYS A 229 14.31 -9.63 -2.46
C LYS A 229 15.30 -8.85 -3.32
N PRO A 230 16.30 -8.17 -2.72
CA PRO A 230 17.17 -7.25 -3.45
C PRO A 230 18.03 -7.88 -4.56
N LEU A 231 18.17 -9.20 -4.57
CA LEU A 231 18.81 -9.92 -5.66
C LEU A 231 18.17 -9.62 -7.02
N TYR A 232 16.84 -9.41 -7.07
CA TYR A 232 16.11 -9.16 -8.31
C TYR A 232 16.08 -7.68 -8.73
N TYR A 233 16.56 -6.76 -7.89
CA TYR A 233 16.49 -5.34 -8.25
C TYR A 233 17.51 -5.01 -9.35
N PRO A 234 17.09 -4.26 -10.39
CA PRO A 234 18.03 -3.71 -11.35
C PRO A 234 18.95 -2.70 -10.67
N GLU A 235 20.15 -2.52 -11.23
CA GLU A 235 21.19 -1.69 -10.62
C GLU A 235 20.78 -0.22 -10.49
N SER A 236 20.00 0.29 -11.44
CA SER A 236 19.41 1.64 -11.38
C SER A 236 18.50 1.81 -10.15
N PHE A 237 17.66 0.83 -9.85
CA PHE A 237 16.79 0.84 -8.67
C PHE A 237 17.60 0.73 -7.38
N LYS A 238 18.61 -0.16 -7.32
CA LYS A 238 19.51 -0.28 -6.16
C LYS A 238 20.20 1.05 -5.84
N ASN A 239 20.69 1.75 -6.87
CA ASN A 239 21.27 3.08 -6.73
C ASN A 239 20.26 4.09 -6.17
N ALA A 240 19.10 4.23 -6.81
CA ALA A 240 18.07 5.17 -6.38
C ALA A 240 17.63 4.91 -4.94
N PHE A 241 17.38 3.64 -4.60
CA PHE A 241 17.01 3.22 -3.25
C PHE A 241 18.08 3.59 -2.21
N CYS A 242 19.35 3.22 -2.46
CA CYS A 242 20.42 3.49 -1.50
C CYS A 242 20.68 4.99 -1.32
N THR A 243 20.59 5.78 -2.40
CA THR A 243 20.71 7.25 -2.37
C THR A 243 19.57 7.90 -1.59
N ARG A 244 18.31 7.45 -1.81
CA ARG A 244 17.14 7.92 -1.07
C ARG A 244 17.25 7.61 0.42
N LEU A 245 17.66 6.39 0.76
CA LEU A 245 17.85 5.95 2.15
C LEU A 245 18.97 6.76 2.83
N ALA A 246 20.09 6.99 2.13
CA ALA A 246 21.17 7.82 2.65
C ALA A 246 20.71 9.27 2.90
N ALA A 247 19.86 9.81 2.03
CA ALA A 247 19.29 11.14 2.22
C ALA A 247 18.45 11.24 3.50
N GLU A 248 17.66 10.21 3.84
CA GLU A 248 16.88 10.18 5.09
C GLU A 248 17.71 9.84 6.33
N MET A 249 18.89 9.25 6.17
CA MET A 249 19.83 9.15 7.29
C MET A 249 20.52 10.48 7.61
N ALA A 250 20.65 11.37 6.63
CA ALA A 250 21.30 12.68 6.76
C ALA A 250 20.40 13.77 7.40
N LEU A 251 19.50 13.40 8.32
CA LEU A 251 18.50 14.30 8.92
C LEU A 251 19.05 15.29 9.97
N ASP A 252 20.33 15.21 10.36
CA ASP A 252 20.95 16.21 11.26
C ASP A 252 21.09 17.58 10.54
N ALA A 253 20.90 18.68 11.28
CA ALA A 253 21.06 20.05 10.79
C ALA A 253 22.45 20.31 10.18
N LYS A 254 23.48 19.60 10.65
CA LYS A 254 24.84 19.66 10.08
C LYS A 254 24.95 18.99 8.71
N ASP A 255 24.04 18.07 8.40
CA ASP A 255 24.03 17.26 7.18
C ASP A 255 22.95 17.72 6.18
N TYR A 256 22.30 18.87 6.41
CA TYR A 256 21.22 19.38 5.55
C TYR A 256 21.62 19.55 4.08
N GLU A 257 22.79 20.14 3.81
CA GLU A 257 23.29 20.30 2.43
C GLU A 257 23.59 18.94 1.77
N GLN A 258 24.08 17.97 2.57
CA GLN A 258 24.30 16.63 2.09
C GLN A 258 22.98 15.94 1.74
N ARG A 259 21.97 16.05 2.62
CA ARG A 259 20.61 15.55 2.35
C ARG A 259 20.03 16.16 1.08
N ARG A 260 20.11 17.48 0.92
CA ARG A 260 19.64 18.18 -0.27
C ARG A 260 20.30 17.65 -1.54
N ARG A 261 21.64 17.53 -1.54
CA ARG A 261 22.40 16.96 -2.66
C ARG A 261 21.96 15.53 -2.99
N LEU A 262 21.78 14.68 -1.99
CA LEU A 262 21.33 13.30 -2.18
C LEU A 262 19.89 13.21 -2.72
N LEU A 263 19.00 14.12 -2.31
CA LEU A 263 17.64 14.22 -2.87
C LEU A 263 17.67 14.64 -4.34
N GLU A 264 18.55 15.57 -4.72
CA GLU A 264 18.76 15.97 -6.12
C GLU A 264 19.30 14.81 -6.96
N GLU A 265 20.27 14.06 -6.42
CA GLU A 265 20.81 12.87 -7.05
C GLU A 265 19.75 11.78 -7.21
N TYR A 266 18.96 11.52 -6.16
CA TYR A 266 17.82 10.61 -6.22
C TYR A 266 16.82 11.02 -7.31
N ALA A 267 16.47 12.30 -7.40
CA ALA A 267 15.56 12.80 -8.43
C ALA A 267 16.09 12.63 -9.86
N MET A 268 17.41 12.56 -10.05
CA MET A 268 18.01 12.20 -11.34
C MET A 268 17.93 10.70 -11.61
N LEU A 269 18.18 9.87 -10.58
CA LEU A 269 18.16 8.40 -10.67
C LEU A 269 16.75 7.83 -10.85
N ALA A 270 15.75 8.40 -10.17
CA ALA A 270 14.34 7.99 -10.25
C ALA A 270 13.70 8.28 -11.61
N GLY A 271 14.33 9.16 -12.41
CA GLY A 271 13.90 9.50 -13.76
C GLY A 271 12.77 10.56 -13.81
N PRO A 272 12.36 10.96 -15.03
CA PRO A 272 11.44 12.07 -15.23
C PRO A 272 10.03 11.85 -14.64
N GLY A 273 9.57 10.60 -14.52
CA GLY A 273 8.27 10.27 -13.91
C GLY A 273 8.12 10.76 -12.46
N PHE A 274 9.22 10.79 -11.70
CA PHE A 274 9.27 11.28 -10.32
C PHE A 274 9.08 12.81 -10.23
N ARG A 275 9.60 13.59 -11.20
CA ARG A 275 9.56 15.06 -11.15
C ARG A 275 8.14 15.64 -11.27
N ALA A 276 7.23 14.91 -11.91
CA ALA A 276 5.82 15.32 -12.02
C ALA A 276 5.07 15.16 -10.69
N ILE A 277 5.35 14.09 -9.93
CA ILE A 277 4.64 13.75 -8.69
C ILE A 277 4.96 14.73 -7.54
N GLN A 278 6.20 15.25 -7.46
CA GLN A 278 6.59 16.22 -6.42
C GLN A 278 5.97 17.61 -6.58
N GLN A 279 5.52 17.99 -7.78
CA GLN A 279 4.87 19.29 -7.98
C GLN A 279 3.46 19.33 -7.38
N ASP A 280 2.79 18.17 -7.30
CA ASP A 280 1.41 18.06 -6.78
C ASP A 280 1.34 17.65 -5.30
N ARG A 281 2.35 16.95 -4.76
CA ARG A 281 2.39 16.57 -3.34
C ARG A 281 3.26 17.53 -2.54
N LYS A 282 2.67 18.31 -1.62
CA LYS A 282 3.41 18.95 -0.52
C LYS A 282 4.11 17.85 0.28
N TYR A 283 5.39 17.63 0.04
CA TYR A 283 6.19 16.67 0.79
C TYR A 283 6.18 17.06 2.27
N ILE A 284 5.46 16.28 3.09
CA ILE A 284 5.52 16.35 4.54
C ILE A 284 6.52 15.25 4.93
N PRO A 285 7.74 15.59 5.39
CA PRO A 285 8.68 14.57 5.85
C PRO A 285 8.00 13.75 6.96
N PRO A 286 8.20 12.42 7.00
CA PRO A 286 7.69 11.61 8.09
C PRO A 286 8.21 12.22 9.39
N ARG A 287 7.30 12.58 10.30
CA ARG A 287 7.67 12.92 11.68
C ARG A 287 8.17 11.65 12.33
N VAL A 288 9.44 11.33 12.14
CA VAL A 288 10.14 10.43 13.06
C VAL A 288 10.14 11.18 14.37
N SER A 289 9.23 10.84 15.28
CA SER A 289 9.35 11.19 16.69
C SER A 289 10.61 10.47 17.19
N ILE A 290 11.77 11.07 16.91
CA ILE A 290 13.03 10.64 17.52
C ILE A 290 12.77 10.82 19.00
N PHE A 291 12.70 9.69 19.72
CA PHE A 291 12.56 9.65 21.16
C PHE A 291 13.64 10.56 21.77
N THR A 292 13.27 11.79 22.09
CA THR A 292 13.97 12.53 23.12
C THR A 292 13.59 11.79 24.38
N ASN A 293 14.51 10.94 24.85
CA ASN A 293 14.49 10.44 26.21
C ASN A 293 14.46 11.67 27.12
N SER A 294 13.26 12.09 27.51
CA SER A 294 12.99 13.11 28.53
C SER A 294 13.17 12.46 29.89
N ALA A 295 14.35 11.90 30.12
CA ALA A 295 14.86 11.61 31.44
C ALA A 295 15.84 12.73 31.78
N ASN A 296 15.56 13.42 32.89
CA ASN A 296 16.37 14.46 33.54
C ASN A 296 16.11 15.91 33.11
N LEU A 297 14.97 16.45 33.53
CA LEU A 297 14.86 17.85 33.96
C LEU A 297 13.83 17.94 35.10
N ARG A 298 14.17 17.32 36.24
CA ARG A 298 13.75 17.85 37.54
C ARG A 298 14.90 18.71 38.03
N LEU A 299 14.77 20.02 37.87
CA LEU A 299 15.54 20.99 38.63
C LEU A 299 14.72 21.41 39.88
N PRO A 300 15.40 21.77 40.97
CA PRO A 300 14.83 21.85 42.33
C PRO A 300 13.66 22.81 42.49
#